data_AF-A0A521T3E2-F1
#
_entry.id   AF-A0A521T3E2-F1
#
_cell.length_a   1.000
_cell.length_b   1.000
_cell.length_c   1.000
_cell.angle_alpha   90.00
_cell.angle_beta   90.00
_cell.angle_gamma   90.00
#
_symmetry.space_group_name_H-M   'P 1'
#
loop_
_entity.id
_entity.type
_entity.pdbx_description
1 polymer ?
#
loop_
_entity_poly.entity_id
_entity_poly.type
_entity_poly.pdbx_seq_one_letter_code
_entity_poly.pdbx_strand_id
1 'polypeptide(L)'
;MVRTYRYRLYPAKQQQETLREILWLACWLYNHALAFRRLRWEASRKSVRYVEQAAMWRDWRNEEAQDNPLRLLNMSAGQQVLRRLDSAYRQFLKGERGIPKFRKASHFNSVNYKPGDGAQVRGKRLYVQNVGLIRIRWHRQLPDGKLKNIVVLRKPSGWYALLQIDVAEQQAEKSANPPVGVDMGISHALALSDGMIFDSPRHLHASLRRLRVLERTKSRKKRGGANRRKVVRQIARLHECIANQRRDWWHKVTRQMVDAYGAIVVEDLNLQFMLQNGHLSRTAHDIGLGMFRELLDYKAIEAGVEVVRVNPHNTSQMCSGCGEVVPKDLRVRVHVCPCCGLTLDRDVNAACNVLALGRRAWAPTWPVAASVAQEAPPL
;
A
#
# COMPACT_ATOMS: atom_id res chain seq x y z
N MET A 1 3.92 -9.15 -13.76
CA MET A 1 3.61 -8.37 -12.53
C MET A 1 2.20 -8.67 -12.05
N VAL A 2 1.98 -8.89 -10.73
CA VAL A 2 0.61 -9.09 -10.19
C VAL A 2 -0.05 -7.76 -9.84
N ARG A 3 -1.17 -7.45 -10.48
CA ARG A 3 -1.98 -6.24 -10.25
C ARG A 3 -3.31 -6.58 -9.57
N THR A 4 -3.77 -5.71 -8.68
CA THR A 4 -5.03 -5.93 -7.94
C THR A 4 -6.13 -4.98 -8.40
N TYR A 5 -7.17 -5.52 -9.03
CA TYR A 5 -8.33 -4.76 -9.49
C TYR A 5 -9.48 -4.88 -8.48
N ARG A 6 -9.83 -3.76 -7.84
CA ARG A 6 -10.97 -3.67 -6.93
C ARG A 6 -12.28 -3.34 -7.65
N TYR A 7 -13.33 -4.14 -7.42
CA TYR A 7 -14.69 -3.90 -7.88
C TYR A 7 -15.71 -3.99 -6.75
N ARG A 8 -16.78 -3.21 -6.87
CA ARG A 8 -17.87 -3.20 -5.89
C ARG A 8 -18.80 -4.39 -6.11
N LEU A 9 -19.16 -5.06 -5.01
CA LEU A 9 -20.15 -6.14 -4.99
C LEU A 9 -21.49 -5.64 -4.42
N TYR A 10 -22.58 -6.21 -4.91
CA TYR A 10 -23.95 -5.96 -4.44
C TYR A 10 -24.64 -7.26 -4.00
N PRO A 11 -24.19 -7.87 -2.88
CA PRO A 11 -24.85 -9.04 -2.33
C PRO A 11 -26.22 -8.71 -1.74
N ALA A 12 -27.19 -9.59 -1.96
CA ALA A 12 -28.50 -9.56 -1.30
C ALA A 12 -28.35 -9.74 0.24
N LYS A 13 -29.42 -9.50 1.00
CA LYS A 13 -29.37 -9.54 2.47
C LYS A 13 -28.87 -10.89 3.01
N GLN A 14 -29.44 -12.00 2.52
CA GLN A 14 -29.04 -13.36 2.89
C GLN A 14 -27.58 -13.64 2.53
N GLN A 15 -27.15 -13.27 1.31
CA GLN A 15 -25.76 -13.38 0.89
C GLN A 15 -24.80 -12.60 1.80
N GLN A 16 -25.20 -11.42 2.30
CA GLN A 16 -24.40 -10.66 3.24
C GLN A 16 -24.26 -11.32 4.61
N GLU A 17 -25.30 -12.03 5.07
CA GLU A 17 -25.29 -12.79 6.32
C GLU A 17 -24.33 -13.97 6.20
N THR A 18 -24.46 -14.77 5.15
CA THR A 18 -23.55 -15.89 4.87
C THR A 18 -22.10 -15.44 4.70
N LEU A 19 -21.84 -14.32 4.00
CA LEU A 19 -20.49 -13.77 3.88
C LEU A 19 -19.91 -13.33 5.24
N ARG A 20 -20.74 -12.85 6.18
CA ARG A 20 -20.27 -12.50 7.53
C ARG A 20 -19.94 -13.74 8.35
N GLU A 21 -20.71 -14.81 8.20
CA GLU A 21 -20.43 -16.11 8.82
C GLU A 21 -19.12 -16.69 8.29
N ILE A 22 -18.89 -16.65 6.98
CA ILE A 22 -17.62 -17.04 6.36
C ILE A 22 -16.44 -16.23 6.94
N LEU A 23 -16.57 -14.90 7.07
CA LEU A 23 -15.54 -14.08 7.70
C LEU A 23 -15.29 -14.45 9.17
N TRP A 24 -16.37 -14.80 9.90
CA TRP A 24 -16.29 -15.23 11.29
C TRP A 24 -15.56 -16.58 11.40
N LEU A 25 -15.92 -17.57 10.59
CA LEU A 25 -15.26 -18.88 10.52
C LEU A 25 -13.78 -18.75 10.15
N ALA A 26 -13.45 -17.89 9.18
CA ALA A 26 -12.06 -17.62 8.83
C ALA A 26 -11.28 -16.98 10.00
N CYS A 27 -11.90 -16.10 10.78
CA CYS A 27 -11.30 -15.54 11.99
C CYS A 27 -11.13 -16.61 13.08
N TRP A 28 -12.13 -17.47 13.26
CA TRP A 28 -12.09 -18.60 14.19
C TRP A 28 -10.93 -19.54 13.83
N LEU A 29 -10.82 -19.96 12.56
CA LEU A 29 -9.75 -20.84 12.09
C LEU A 29 -8.36 -20.22 12.34
N TYR A 30 -8.17 -18.94 12.01
CA TYR A 30 -6.92 -18.23 12.29
C TYR A 30 -6.56 -18.26 13.79
N ASN A 31 -7.53 -17.95 14.65
CA ASN A 31 -7.31 -17.89 16.09
C ASN A 31 -7.08 -19.28 16.68
N HIS A 32 -7.82 -20.29 16.24
CA HIS A 32 -7.68 -21.67 16.67
C HIS A 32 -6.30 -22.22 16.30
N ALA A 33 -5.87 -21.98 15.05
CA ALA A 33 -4.54 -22.33 14.59
C ALA A 33 -3.44 -21.60 15.38
N LEU A 34 -3.63 -20.31 15.72
CA LEU A 34 -2.69 -19.57 16.55
C LEU A 34 -2.62 -20.13 17.98
N ALA A 35 -3.75 -20.43 18.59
CA ALA A 35 -3.82 -21.02 19.93
C ALA A 35 -3.10 -22.38 19.97
N PHE A 36 -3.34 -23.23 18.97
CA PHE A 36 -2.66 -24.52 18.87
C PHE A 36 -1.14 -24.39 18.75
N ARG A 37 -0.64 -23.46 17.92
CA ARG A 37 0.81 -23.19 17.81
C ARG A 37 1.41 -22.76 19.16
N ARG A 38 0.71 -21.88 19.89
CA ARG A 38 1.16 -21.41 21.21
C ARG A 38 1.19 -22.54 22.23
N LEU A 39 0.12 -23.32 22.33
CA LEU A 39 0.02 -24.46 23.24
C LEU A 39 1.13 -25.49 22.97
N ARG A 40 1.37 -25.85 21.71
CA ARG A 40 2.45 -26.79 21.33
C ARG A 40 3.84 -26.25 21.68
N TRP A 41 4.06 -24.96 21.45
CA TRP A 41 5.32 -24.31 21.82
C TRP A 41 5.53 -24.25 23.33
N GLU A 42 4.49 -23.93 24.10
CA GLU A 42 4.53 -23.89 25.57
C GLU A 42 4.79 -25.29 26.16
N ALA A 43 4.10 -26.31 25.67
CA ALA A 43 4.20 -27.67 26.20
C ALA A 43 5.49 -28.41 25.80
N SER A 44 6.02 -28.18 24.60
CA SER A 44 7.10 -29.02 24.05
C SER A 44 8.21 -28.27 23.31
N ARG A 45 8.13 -26.94 23.20
CA ARG A 45 9.05 -26.09 22.41
C ARG A 45 9.17 -26.54 20.94
N LYS A 46 8.16 -27.26 20.43
CA LYS A 46 8.08 -27.67 19.03
C LYS A 46 7.28 -26.66 18.22
N SER A 47 7.82 -26.26 17.07
CA SER A 47 7.11 -25.42 16.11
C SER A 47 6.15 -26.28 15.29
N VAL A 48 4.95 -25.76 15.01
CA VAL A 48 3.96 -26.41 14.15
C VAL A 48 4.03 -25.77 12.76
N ARG A 49 4.18 -26.60 11.74
CA ARG A 49 4.28 -26.16 10.35
C ARG A 49 2.90 -25.95 9.73
N TYR A 50 2.86 -25.19 8.64
CA TYR A 50 1.63 -25.00 7.85
C TYR A 50 1.00 -26.34 7.41
N VAL A 51 1.81 -27.30 6.98
CA VAL A 51 1.34 -28.58 6.42
C VAL A 51 0.50 -29.35 7.44
N GLU A 52 0.95 -29.41 8.69
CA GLU A 52 0.24 -30.06 9.80
C GLU A 52 -1.13 -29.39 10.04
N GLN A 53 -1.17 -28.06 10.13
CA GLN A 53 -2.44 -27.36 10.35
C GLN A 53 -3.39 -27.45 9.15
N ALA A 54 -2.85 -27.56 7.94
CA ALA A 54 -3.65 -27.77 6.73
C ALA A 54 -4.24 -29.18 6.66
N ALA A 55 -3.54 -30.18 7.20
CA ALA A 55 -4.07 -31.54 7.38
C ALA A 55 -5.17 -31.54 8.45
N MET A 56 -4.92 -30.99 9.64
CA MET A 56 -5.93 -30.86 10.70
C MET A 56 -7.20 -30.14 10.22
N TRP A 57 -7.05 -29.05 9.45
CA TRP A 57 -8.18 -28.35 8.85
C TRP A 57 -8.98 -29.22 7.88
N ARG A 58 -8.29 -30.07 7.09
CA ARG A 58 -8.96 -31.01 6.17
C ARG A 58 -9.80 -31.99 6.97
N ASP A 59 -9.21 -32.58 8.00
CA ASP A 59 -9.84 -33.62 8.81
C ASP A 59 -11.06 -33.04 9.55
N TRP A 60 -10.90 -31.93 10.28
CA TRP A 60 -11.99 -31.24 10.97
C TRP A 60 -13.14 -30.84 10.06
N ARG A 61 -12.85 -30.44 8.81
CA ARG A 61 -13.89 -30.05 7.85
C ARG A 61 -14.62 -31.26 7.25
N ASN A 62 -13.93 -32.39 7.16
CA ASN A 62 -14.43 -33.61 6.54
C ASN A 62 -15.04 -34.60 7.54
N GLU A 63 -14.87 -34.39 8.85
CA GLU A 63 -15.57 -35.13 9.91
C GLU A 63 -17.06 -35.33 9.55
N GLU A 64 -17.55 -36.55 9.77
CA GLU A 64 -18.89 -37.04 9.44
C GLU A 64 -19.95 -36.46 10.37
N ALA A 65 -20.07 -35.14 10.39
CA ALA A 65 -21.24 -34.46 10.90
C ALA A 65 -21.99 -33.88 9.70
N GLN A 66 -23.24 -34.31 9.51
CA GLN A 66 -24.10 -33.89 8.40
C GLN A 66 -24.19 -32.36 8.31
N ASP A 67 -24.16 -31.68 9.46
CA ASP A 67 -24.25 -30.22 9.59
C ASP A 67 -22.93 -29.55 10.03
N ASN A 68 -21.77 -30.08 9.65
CA ASN A 68 -20.49 -29.48 10.03
C ASN A 68 -20.36 -28.02 9.53
N PRO A 69 -20.38 -27.01 10.43
CA PRO A 69 -20.41 -25.60 10.03
C PRO A 69 -19.10 -25.16 9.35
N LEU A 70 -18.00 -25.90 9.52
CA LEU A 70 -16.72 -25.60 8.89
C LEU A 70 -16.78 -25.73 7.35
N ARG A 71 -17.72 -26.52 6.82
CA ARG A 71 -17.91 -26.70 5.38
C ARG A 71 -18.38 -25.42 4.68
N LEU A 72 -18.93 -24.46 5.44
CA LEU A 72 -19.31 -23.15 4.93
C LEU A 72 -18.09 -22.37 4.40
N LEU A 73 -16.92 -22.54 5.02
CA LEU A 73 -15.66 -22.03 4.50
C LEU A 73 -15.10 -23.00 3.46
N ASN A 74 -14.86 -22.50 2.24
CA ASN A 74 -14.21 -23.28 1.19
C ASN A 74 -12.85 -23.81 1.66
N MET A 75 -12.49 -25.02 1.21
CA MET A 75 -11.28 -25.71 1.64
C MET A 75 -10.01 -24.91 1.36
N SER A 76 -9.81 -24.43 0.13
CA SER A 76 -8.61 -23.65 -0.21
C SER A 76 -8.63 -22.26 0.40
N ALA A 77 -9.80 -21.65 0.58
CA ALA A 77 -9.94 -20.41 1.33
C ALA A 77 -9.49 -20.57 2.79
N GLY A 78 -9.86 -21.66 3.46
CA GLY A 78 -9.35 -22.02 4.79
C GLY A 78 -7.83 -22.21 4.81
N GLN A 79 -7.27 -22.88 3.80
CA GLN A 79 -5.82 -22.98 3.64
C GLN A 79 -5.15 -21.61 3.45
N GLN A 80 -5.77 -20.67 2.73
CA GLN A 80 -5.22 -19.31 2.59
C GLN A 80 -5.23 -18.55 3.93
N VAL A 81 -6.20 -18.81 4.80
CA VAL A 81 -6.21 -18.28 6.18
C VAL A 81 -5.01 -18.81 6.97
N LEU A 82 -4.72 -20.11 6.87
CA LEU A 82 -3.55 -20.71 7.53
C LEU A 82 -2.23 -20.18 6.95
N ARG A 83 -2.13 -19.99 5.63
CA ARG A 83 -0.96 -19.34 4.99
C ARG A 83 -0.75 -17.91 5.47
N ARG A 84 -1.83 -17.16 5.72
CA ARG A 84 -1.76 -15.81 6.33
C ARG A 84 -1.14 -15.86 7.72
N LEU A 85 -1.49 -16.85 8.55
CA LEU A 85 -0.86 -17.02 9.87
C LEU A 85 0.62 -17.42 9.73
N ASP A 86 0.91 -18.35 8.82
CA ASP A 86 2.27 -18.83 8.59
C ASP A 86 3.21 -17.71 8.14
N SER A 87 2.77 -16.88 7.19
CA SER A 87 3.51 -15.69 6.74
C SER A 87 3.76 -14.71 7.89
N ALA A 88 2.80 -14.51 8.79
CA ALA A 88 2.98 -13.66 9.97
C ALA A 88 4.05 -14.21 10.94
N TYR A 89 4.10 -15.54 11.12
CA TYR A 89 5.16 -16.17 11.90
C TYR A 89 6.53 -16.06 11.23
N ARG A 90 6.62 -16.25 9.90
CA ARG A 90 7.88 -16.07 9.17
C ARG A 90 8.45 -14.66 9.33
N GLN A 91 7.61 -13.64 9.21
CA GLN A 91 8.02 -12.24 9.43
C GLN A 91 8.45 -12.00 10.88
N PHE A 92 7.80 -12.65 11.86
CA PHE A 92 8.22 -12.59 13.25
C PHE A 92 9.60 -13.23 13.48
N LEU A 93 9.84 -14.41 12.92
CA LEU A 93 11.11 -15.12 13.05
C LEU A 93 12.28 -14.36 12.40
N LYS A 94 11.99 -13.57 11.36
CA LYS A 94 12.97 -12.65 10.74
C LYS A 94 13.21 -11.36 11.54
N GLY A 95 12.49 -11.12 12.63
CA GLY A 95 12.56 -9.87 13.39
C GLY A 95 11.85 -8.67 12.72
N GLU A 96 11.22 -8.85 11.56
CA GLU A 96 10.54 -7.78 10.82
C GLU A 96 9.24 -7.32 11.48
N ARG A 97 8.59 -8.20 12.25
CA ARG A 97 7.33 -7.92 12.95
C ARG A 97 7.27 -8.59 14.32
N GLY A 98 6.42 -8.05 15.20
CA GLY A 98 6.12 -8.70 16.47
C GLY A 98 5.33 -10.01 16.30
N ILE A 99 5.30 -10.82 17.37
CA ILE A 99 4.61 -12.11 17.41
C ILE A 99 3.14 -12.01 16.96
N PRO A 100 2.62 -12.98 16.17
CA PRO A 100 1.22 -13.00 15.77
C PRO A 100 0.25 -12.98 16.98
N LYS A 101 -0.77 -12.12 16.89
CA LYS A 101 -1.81 -11.93 17.92
C LYS A 101 -3.17 -12.42 17.46
N PHE A 102 -4.01 -12.80 18.41
CA PHE A 102 -5.42 -13.11 18.17
C PHE A 102 -6.14 -11.95 17.48
N ARG A 103 -7.05 -12.28 16.58
CA ARG A 103 -7.83 -11.32 15.79
C ARG A 103 -9.26 -11.26 16.31
N LYS A 104 -9.80 -10.05 16.35
CA LYS A 104 -11.23 -9.83 16.58
C LYS A 104 -11.98 -10.03 15.25
N ALA A 105 -13.15 -10.65 15.28
CA ALA A 105 -13.97 -10.87 14.08
C ALA A 105 -14.32 -9.56 13.34
N SER A 106 -14.43 -8.44 14.05
CA SER A 106 -14.63 -7.11 13.44
C SER A 106 -13.45 -6.64 12.57
N HIS A 107 -12.25 -7.17 12.80
CA HIS A 107 -11.02 -6.81 12.07
C HIS A 107 -10.65 -7.86 11.02
N PHE A 108 -11.36 -9.00 10.96
CA PHE A 108 -11.19 -10.02 9.94
C PHE A 108 -12.17 -9.74 8.79
N ASN A 109 -11.68 -8.99 7.79
CA ASN A 109 -12.56 -8.39 6.78
C ASN A 109 -12.37 -8.98 5.38
N SER A 110 -11.51 -9.98 5.20
CA SER A 110 -11.30 -10.58 3.89
C SER A 110 -11.01 -12.07 3.93
N VAL A 111 -11.46 -12.74 2.87
CA VAL A 111 -11.17 -14.14 2.56
C VAL A 111 -10.68 -14.22 1.13
N ASN A 112 -9.61 -14.99 0.91
CA ASN A 112 -8.96 -15.17 -0.39
C ASN A 112 -9.33 -16.55 -0.95
N TYR A 113 -9.71 -16.58 -2.22
CA TYR A 113 -10.07 -17.77 -2.98
C TYR A 113 -9.13 -17.94 -4.16
N LYS A 114 -8.85 -19.21 -4.49
CA LYS A 114 -8.23 -19.54 -5.76
C LYS A 114 -9.30 -19.45 -6.87
N PRO A 115 -9.02 -18.80 -8.00
CA PRO A 115 -9.97 -18.74 -9.11
C PRO A 115 -10.35 -20.14 -9.59
N GLY A 116 -11.64 -20.40 -9.73
CA GLY A 116 -12.17 -21.73 -10.09
C GLY A 116 -12.39 -22.67 -8.89
N ASP A 117 -11.85 -22.34 -7.71
CA ASP A 117 -12.06 -23.12 -6.48
C ASP A 117 -12.66 -22.22 -5.40
N GLY A 118 -13.97 -22.39 -5.17
CA GLY A 118 -14.73 -21.61 -4.20
C GLY A 118 -15.13 -20.21 -4.67
N ALA A 119 -14.45 -19.63 -5.66
CA ALA A 119 -14.90 -18.38 -6.30
C ALA A 119 -14.54 -18.31 -7.78
N GLN A 120 -15.45 -17.75 -8.58
CA GLN A 120 -15.26 -17.62 -10.03
C GLN A 120 -16.02 -16.41 -10.58
N VAL A 121 -15.38 -15.63 -11.45
CA VAL A 121 -16.08 -14.57 -12.21
C VAL A 121 -16.90 -15.23 -13.32
N ARG A 122 -18.20 -14.96 -13.36
CA ARG A 122 -19.16 -15.47 -14.36
C ARG A 122 -19.91 -14.29 -14.98
N GLY A 123 -19.39 -13.78 -16.09
CA GLY A 123 -19.91 -12.59 -16.77
C GLY A 123 -19.99 -11.38 -15.83
N LYS A 124 -21.21 -10.86 -15.61
CA LYS A 124 -21.47 -9.69 -14.74
C LYS A 124 -21.55 -10.02 -13.23
N ARG A 125 -21.28 -11.26 -12.83
CA ARG A 125 -21.42 -11.73 -11.45
C ARG A 125 -20.17 -12.45 -10.95
N LEU A 126 -19.98 -12.44 -9.64
CA LEU A 126 -19.00 -13.27 -8.94
C LEU A 126 -19.75 -14.43 -8.29
N TYR A 127 -19.47 -15.66 -8.69
CA TYR A 127 -19.86 -16.84 -7.93
C TYR A 127 -18.94 -16.99 -6.72
N VAL A 128 -19.53 -17.22 -5.55
CA VAL A 128 -18.82 -17.61 -4.32
C VAL A 128 -19.53 -18.83 -3.75
N GLN A 129 -18.79 -19.89 -3.46
CA GLN A 129 -19.31 -21.14 -2.90
C GLN A 129 -20.09 -20.86 -1.61
N ASN A 130 -21.22 -21.56 -1.45
CA ASN A 130 -22.18 -21.41 -0.35
C ASN A 130 -22.88 -20.03 -0.26
N VAL A 131 -22.55 -19.07 -1.13
CA VAL A 131 -23.20 -17.74 -1.18
C VAL A 131 -23.96 -17.53 -2.49
N GLY A 132 -23.50 -18.16 -3.58
CA GLY A 132 -24.09 -18.06 -4.91
C GLY A 132 -23.55 -16.89 -5.73
N LEU A 133 -24.35 -16.42 -6.70
CA LEU A 133 -23.96 -15.37 -7.64
C LEU A 133 -24.21 -13.97 -7.07
N ILE A 134 -23.17 -13.14 -7.04
CA ILE A 134 -23.22 -11.76 -6.53
C ILE A 134 -22.94 -10.80 -7.67
N ARG A 135 -23.77 -9.77 -7.85
CA ARG A 135 -23.56 -8.76 -8.90
C ARG A 135 -22.27 -7.96 -8.67
N ILE A 136 -21.44 -7.86 -9.71
CA ILE A 136 -20.25 -7.00 -9.75
C ILE A 136 -20.61 -5.71 -10.50
N ARG A 137 -20.17 -4.56 -9.97
CA ARG A 137 -20.17 -3.30 -10.76
C ARG A 137 -18.83 -3.12 -11.46
N TRP A 138 -18.81 -3.52 -12.72
CA TRP A 138 -17.73 -3.23 -13.65
C TRP A 138 -17.69 -1.74 -13.96
N HIS A 139 -16.52 -1.14 -13.80
CA HIS A 139 -16.26 0.28 -14.10
C HIS A 139 -14.90 0.48 -14.81
N ARG A 140 -14.22 -0.63 -15.11
CA ARG A 140 -13.06 -0.74 -15.98
C ARG A 140 -12.96 -2.19 -16.44
N GLN A 141 -12.35 -2.42 -17.59
CA GLN A 141 -12.08 -3.77 -18.08
C GLN A 141 -10.92 -4.39 -17.28
N LEU A 142 -10.82 -5.72 -17.31
CA LEU A 142 -9.65 -6.42 -16.80
C LEU A 142 -8.60 -6.48 -17.90
N PRO A 143 -7.31 -6.30 -17.58
CA PRO A 143 -6.25 -6.53 -18.54
C PRO A 143 -6.18 -8.00 -18.92
N ASP A 144 -5.57 -8.27 -20.06
CA ASP A 144 -5.17 -9.61 -20.43
C ASP A 144 -4.14 -10.14 -19.44
N GLY A 145 -4.40 -11.32 -18.91
CA GLY A 145 -3.54 -11.91 -17.88
C GLY A 145 -4.22 -13.02 -17.11
N LYS A 146 -3.42 -13.77 -16.35
CA LYS A 146 -3.91 -14.89 -15.56
C LYS A 146 -4.45 -14.38 -14.23
N LEU A 147 -5.75 -14.55 -13.99
CA LEU A 147 -6.32 -14.33 -12.67
C LEU A 147 -5.70 -15.34 -11.67
N LYS A 148 -5.01 -14.84 -10.63
CA LYS A 148 -4.31 -15.65 -9.62
C LYS A 148 -5.12 -15.83 -8.34
N ASN A 149 -5.83 -14.80 -7.90
CA ASN A 149 -6.58 -14.79 -6.65
C ASN A 149 -7.83 -13.93 -6.76
N ILE A 150 -8.89 -14.34 -6.05
CA ILE A 150 -10.10 -13.54 -5.82
C ILE A 150 -10.23 -13.31 -4.33
N VAL A 151 -10.07 -12.07 -3.87
CA VAL A 151 -10.29 -11.72 -2.47
C VAL A 151 -11.65 -11.03 -2.31
N VAL A 152 -12.53 -11.63 -1.52
CA VAL A 152 -13.78 -10.99 -1.09
C VAL A 152 -13.49 -10.16 0.15
N LEU A 153 -13.69 -8.86 0.05
CA LEU A 153 -13.35 -7.86 1.07
C LEU A 153 -14.60 -7.11 1.56
N ARG A 154 -14.74 -6.99 2.88
CA ARG A 154 -15.70 -6.13 3.55
C ARG A 154 -15.05 -4.81 3.95
N LYS A 155 -15.65 -3.69 3.55
CA LYS A 155 -15.33 -2.34 4.00
C LYS A 155 -16.54 -1.69 4.68
N PRO A 156 -16.37 -0.57 5.42
CA PRO A 156 -17.49 0.18 6.01
C PRO A 156 -18.55 0.63 5.01
N SER A 157 -18.14 0.93 3.78
CA SER A 157 -19.01 1.23 2.65
C SER A 157 -19.74 0.00 2.12
N GLY A 158 -19.22 -1.23 2.28
CA GLY A 158 -19.82 -2.51 1.86
C GLY A 158 -18.82 -3.49 1.24
N TRP A 159 -19.27 -4.36 0.33
CA TRP A 159 -18.48 -5.50 -0.16
C TRP A 159 -17.76 -5.24 -1.48
N TYR A 160 -16.58 -5.83 -1.64
CA TYR A 160 -15.72 -5.68 -2.80
C TYR A 160 -15.08 -7.02 -3.21
N ALA A 161 -14.85 -7.19 -4.50
CA ALA A 161 -13.95 -8.19 -5.04
C ALA A 161 -12.62 -7.53 -5.39
N LEU A 162 -11.52 -8.10 -4.94
CA LEU A 162 -10.17 -7.76 -5.40
C LEU A 162 -9.72 -8.91 -6.30
N LEU A 163 -9.59 -8.63 -7.59
CA LEU A 163 -9.16 -9.59 -8.60
C LEU A 163 -7.66 -9.37 -8.82
N GLN A 164 -6.84 -10.32 -8.41
CA GLN A 164 -5.38 -10.24 -8.57
C GLN A 164 -4.99 -10.94 -9.86
N ILE A 165 -4.53 -10.17 -10.84
CA ILE A 165 -4.21 -10.64 -12.18
C ILE A 165 -2.72 -10.54 -12.39
N ASP A 166 -2.12 -11.62 -12.83
CA ASP A 166 -0.75 -11.65 -13.31
C ASP A 166 -0.74 -11.21 -14.77
N VAL A 167 -0.23 -10.01 -15.00
CA VAL A 167 -0.14 -9.36 -16.30
C VAL A 167 1.31 -9.45 -16.76
N ALA A 168 1.53 -9.69 -18.05
CA ALA A 168 2.85 -9.63 -18.64
C ALA A 168 3.48 -8.26 -18.37
N GLU A 169 4.78 -8.25 -18.12
CA GLU A 169 5.52 -6.99 -17.96
C GLU A 169 5.76 -6.42 -19.35
N GLN A 170 4.91 -5.50 -19.78
CA GLN A 170 5.17 -4.69 -20.96
C GLN A 170 6.22 -3.66 -20.58
N GLN A 171 7.44 -3.82 -21.11
CA GLN A 171 8.43 -2.76 -21.10
C GLN A 171 7.95 -1.69 -22.06
N ALA A 172 7.40 -0.60 -21.53
CA ALA A 172 7.13 0.58 -22.33
C ALA A 172 8.46 1.17 -22.81
N GLU A 173 8.46 1.74 -24.01
CA GLU A 173 9.62 2.46 -24.54
C GLU A 173 10.03 3.57 -23.58
N LYS A 174 11.34 3.79 -23.46
CA LYS A 174 11.86 4.82 -22.56
C LYS A 174 11.31 6.17 -22.98
N SER A 175 10.65 6.86 -22.05
CA SER A 175 10.09 8.18 -22.31
C SER A 175 11.20 9.18 -22.63
N ALA A 176 11.00 9.97 -23.70
CA ALA A 176 11.92 11.03 -24.13
C ALA A 176 11.69 12.37 -23.39
N ASN A 177 10.72 12.42 -22.48
CA ASN A 177 10.39 13.62 -21.71
C ASN A 177 11.56 14.02 -20.77
N PRO A 178 11.64 15.31 -20.37
CA PRO A 178 12.73 15.77 -19.51
C PRO A 178 12.70 15.10 -18.13
N PRO A 179 13.85 15.02 -17.43
CA PRO A 179 13.91 14.54 -16.07
C PRO A 179 13.50 15.61 -15.06
N VAL A 180 12.97 15.20 -13.90
CA VAL A 180 12.60 16.10 -12.80
C VAL A 180 13.10 15.57 -11.45
N GLY A 181 13.54 16.49 -10.58
CA GLY A 181 13.83 16.20 -9.18
C GLY A 181 12.63 16.52 -8.31
N VAL A 182 12.42 15.73 -7.25
CA VAL A 182 11.25 15.81 -6.37
C VAL A 182 11.71 15.90 -4.93
N ASP A 183 11.44 17.03 -4.29
CA ASP A 183 11.51 17.17 -2.84
C ASP A 183 10.16 16.78 -2.20
N MET A 184 10.21 15.92 -1.17
CA MET A 184 9.03 15.37 -0.51
C MET A 184 8.90 15.96 0.90
N GLY A 185 8.01 16.94 1.04
CA GLY A 185 7.84 17.70 2.28
C GLY A 185 6.57 17.37 3.09
N ILE A 186 6.47 18.04 4.24
CA ILE A 186 5.24 18.12 5.06
C ILE A 186 4.45 19.40 4.76
N SER A 187 5.13 20.42 4.23
CA SER A 187 4.59 21.77 4.06
C SER A 187 3.87 21.87 2.73
N HIS A 188 4.64 21.70 1.67
CA HIS A 188 4.20 21.17 0.39
C HIS A 188 4.31 19.66 0.45
N ALA A 189 3.43 18.95 -0.25
CA ALA A 189 3.52 17.51 -0.34
C ALA A 189 4.63 17.09 -1.32
N LEU A 190 4.78 17.84 -2.42
CA LEU A 190 5.92 17.75 -3.35
C LEU A 190 6.32 19.15 -3.82
N ALA A 191 7.62 19.38 -4.01
CA ALA A 191 8.15 20.48 -4.81
C ALA A 191 9.05 19.89 -5.92
N LEU A 192 8.91 20.41 -7.14
CA LEU A 192 9.62 19.93 -8.32
C LEU A 192 10.73 20.90 -8.73
N SER A 193 11.78 20.36 -9.35
CA SER A 193 12.94 21.14 -9.82
C SER A 193 12.61 22.13 -10.94
N ASP A 194 11.45 22.01 -11.58
CA ASP A 194 10.93 22.97 -12.57
C ASP A 194 10.07 24.08 -11.96
N GLY A 195 9.97 24.11 -10.62
CA GLY A 195 9.20 25.11 -9.87
C GLY A 195 7.75 24.71 -9.60
N MET A 196 7.26 23.57 -10.11
CA MET A 196 5.90 23.11 -9.80
C MET A 196 5.80 22.65 -8.34
N ILE A 197 4.73 23.07 -7.65
CA ILE A 197 4.48 22.71 -6.25
C ILE A 197 3.13 21.99 -6.14
N PHE A 198 3.12 20.87 -5.41
CA PHE A 198 1.90 20.13 -5.06
C PHE A 198 1.60 20.29 -3.57
N ASP A 199 0.55 21.04 -3.26
CA ASP A 199 0.08 21.18 -1.89
C ASP A 199 -0.67 19.95 -1.41
N SER A 200 -0.44 19.58 -0.14
CA SER A 200 -1.23 18.54 0.51
C SER A 200 -2.69 19.00 0.63
N PRO A 201 -3.67 18.21 0.18
CA PRO A 201 -5.09 18.56 0.28
C PRO A 201 -5.63 18.49 1.72
N ARG A 202 -4.82 18.04 2.70
CA ARG A 202 -5.12 18.01 4.15
C ARG A 202 -6.51 17.44 4.49
N HIS A 203 -6.89 16.34 3.83
CA HIS A 203 -8.23 15.73 3.95
C HIS A 203 -8.60 15.32 5.39
N LEU A 204 -7.63 14.85 6.20
CA LEU A 204 -7.87 14.56 7.61
C LEU A 204 -8.19 15.84 8.36
N HIS A 205 -7.40 16.89 8.15
CA HIS A 205 -7.58 18.18 8.82
C HIS A 205 -8.99 18.74 8.59
N ALA A 206 -9.44 18.76 7.34
CA ALA A 206 -10.80 19.18 6.97
C ALA A 206 -11.90 18.35 7.67
N SER A 207 -11.61 17.08 7.96
CA SER A 207 -12.55 16.14 8.59
C SER A 207 -12.48 16.13 10.13
N LEU A 208 -11.51 16.80 10.76
CA LEU A 208 -11.27 16.71 12.22
C LEU A 208 -12.45 17.17 13.06
N ARG A 209 -13.13 18.26 12.66
CA ARG A 209 -14.31 18.76 13.39
C ARG A 209 -15.39 17.70 13.44
N ARG A 210 -15.69 17.08 12.31
CA ARG A 210 -16.69 16.01 12.20
C ARG A 210 -16.29 14.76 12.97
N LEU A 211 -15.02 14.37 12.90
CA LEU A 211 -14.48 13.24 13.69
C LEU A 211 -14.65 13.48 15.20
N ARG A 212 -14.28 14.67 15.70
CA ARG A 212 -14.44 15.04 17.11
C ARG A 212 -15.88 14.92 17.60
N VAL A 213 -16.84 15.42 16.81
CA VAL A 213 -18.27 15.30 17.15
C VAL A 213 -18.68 13.83 17.22
N LEU A 214 -18.37 13.03 16.21
CA LEU A 214 -18.74 11.61 16.17
C LEU A 214 -18.09 10.81 17.31
N GLU A 215 -16.83 11.09 17.64
CA GLU A 215 -16.11 10.46 18.76
C GLU A 215 -16.75 10.79 20.11
N ARG A 216 -17.12 12.06 20.34
CA ARG A 216 -17.86 12.48 21.55
C ARG A 216 -19.27 11.88 21.60
N THR A 217 -19.95 11.76 20.46
CA THR A 217 -21.23 11.05 20.41
C THR A 217 -21.03 9.57 20.75
N LYS A 218 -19.98 8.92 20.22
CA LYS A 218 -19.67 7.51 20.49
C LYS A 218 -19.48 7.29 21.98
N SER A 219 -18.66 8.12 22.67
CA SER A 219 -18.34 7.94 24.08
C SER A 219 -19.58 7.98 24.97
N ARG A 220 -20.53 8.88 24.70
CA ARG A 220 -21.80 9.03 25.44
C ARG A 220 -22.81 7.90 25.23
N LYS A 221 -22.64 7.02 24.23
CA LYS A 221 -23.59 5.92 23.97
C LYS A 221 -23.17 4.63 24.69
N LYS A 222 -24.16 3.90 25.24
CA LYS A 222 -24.01 2.59 25.90
C LYS A 222 -23.10 1.67 25.10
N ARG A 223 -22.05 1.15 25.77
CA ARG A 223 -21.12 0.19 25.17
C ARG A 223 -21.88 -1.04 24.68
N GLY A 224 -21.55 -1.52 23.48
CA GLY A 224 -22.25 -2.64 22.85
C GLY A 224 -23.63 -2.32 22.25
N GLY A 225 -24.29 -1.21 22.60
CA GLY A 225 -25.64 -0.88 22.14
C GLY A 225 -25.76 -0.58 20.64
N ALA A 226 -26.97 -0.77 20.09
CA ALA A 226 -27.25 -0.56 18.65
C ALA A 226 -26.91 0.87 18.18
N ASN A 227 -27.21 1.88 18.99
CA ASN A 227 -26.91 3.29 18.69
C ASN A 227 -25.39 3.55 18.64
N ARG A 228 -24.61 2.97 19.56
CA ARG A 228 -23.14 3.07 19.50
C ARG A 228 -22.59 2.42 18.24
N ARG A 229 -23.14 1.26 17.84
CA ARG A 229 -22.75 0.58 16.58
C ARG A 229 -23.07 1.40 15.33
N LYS A 230 -24.12 2.24 15.34
CA LYS A 230 -24.41 3.18 14.24
C LYS A 230 -23.32 4.25 14.14
N VAL A 231 -22.95 4.88 15.26
CA VAL A 231 -21.89 5.91 15.29
C VAL A 231 -20.52 5.34 14.91
N VAL A 232 -20.15 4.17 15.41
CA VAL A 232 -18.89 3.49 15.01
C VAL A 232 -18.83 3.26 13.49
N ARG A 233 -19.95 2.88 12.87
CA ARG A 233 -20.02 2.74 11.41
C ARG A 233 -19.86 4.08 10.68
N GLN A 234 -20.41 5.18 11.21
CA GLN A 234 -20.22 6.51 10.65
C GLN A 234 -18.76 6.95 10.71
N ILE A 235 -18.09 6.74 11.85
CA ILE A 235 -16.65 7.02 12.03
C ILE A 235 -15.84 6.20 11.02
N ALA A 236 -16.10 4.89 10.92
CA ALA A 236 -15.40 4.02 9.98
C ALA A 236 -15.58 4.44 8.51
N ARG A 237 -16.79 4.89 8.12
CA ARG A 237 -17.05 5.44 6.78
C ARG A 237 -16.33 6.76 6.54
N LEU A 238 -16.23 7.62 7.55
CA LEU A 238 -15.49 8.88 7.43
C LEU A 238 -14.00 8.63 7.23
N HIS A 239 -13.39 7.71 7.99
CA HIS A 239 -12.01 7.30 7.77
C HIS A 239 -11.80 6.66 6.39
N GLU A 240 -12.75 5.83 5.92
CA GLU A 240 -12.69 5.27 4.57
C GLU A 240 -12.74 6.36 3.50
N CYS A 241 -13.57 7.39 3.69
CA CYS A 241 -13.65 8.54 2.78
C CYS A 241 -12.32 9.28 2.70
N ILE A 242 -11.73 9.66 3.85
CA ILE A 242 -10.44 10.35 3.93
C ILE A 242 -9.34 9.54 3.21
N ALA A 243 -9.28 8.23 3.49
CA ALA A 243 -8.31 7.35 2.85
C ALA A 243 -8.53 7.19 1.33
N ASN A 244 -9.78 7.26 0.86
CA ASN A 244 -10.10 7.22 -0.57
C ASN A 244 -9.72 8.53 -1.26
N GLN A 245 -10.01 9.68 -0.65
CA GLN A 245 -9.67 11.01 -1.19
C GLN A 245 -8.16 11.18 -1.32
N ARG A 246 -7.40 10.82 -0.29
CA ARG A 246 -5.93 10.85 -0.31
C ARG A 246 -5.34 10.00 -1.43
N ARG A 247 -5.87 8.78 -1.59
CA ARG A 247 -5.44 7.89 -2.67
C ARG A 247 -5.81 8.42 -4.05
N ASP A 248 -7.00 8.99 -4.21
CA ASP A 248 -7.44 9.60 -5.46
C ASP A 248 -6.51 10.74 -5.87
N TRP A 249 -6.19 11.62 -4.92
CA TRP A 249 -5.24 12.71 -5.14
C TRP A 249 -3.86 12.18 -5.56
N TRP A 250 -3.31 11.19 -4.86
CA TRP A 250 -2.03 10.60 -5.28
C TRP A 250 -2.08 9.89 -6.63
N HIS A 251 -3.18 9.24 -7.00
CA HIS A 251 -3.33 8.70 -8.34
C HIS A 251 -3.31 9.81 -9.40
N LYS A 252 -3.90 10.97 -9.15
CA LYS A 252 -3.87 12.10 -10.09
C LYS A 252 -2.46 12.67 -10.22
N VAL A 253 -1.82 12.97 -9.09
CA VAL A 253 -0.44 13.51 -9.05
C VAL A 253 0.54 12.58 -9.74
N THR A 254 0.58 11.29 -9.36
CA THR A 254 1.51 10.33 -9.98
C THR A 254 1.24 10.10 -11.46
N ARG A 255 -0.04 10.17 -11.91
CA ARG A 255 -0.36 10.10 -13.35
C ARG A 255 0.17 11.33 -14.08
N GLN A 256 -0.07 12.53 -13.54
CA GLN A 256 0.44 13.77 -14.12
C GLN A 256 1.97 13.73 -14.25
N MET A 257 2.67 13.25 -13.23
CA MET A 257 4.14 13.17 -13.26
C MET A 257 4.65 12.20 -14.33
N VAL A 258 4.10 10.97 -14.40
CA VAL A 258 4.56 9.99 -15.40
C VAL A 258 4.10 10.31 -16.83
N ASP A 259 3.15 11.23 -17.02
CA ASP A 259 2.83 11.81 -18.33
C ASP A 259 3.82 12.90 -18.74
N ALA A 260 4.32 13.70 -17.78
CA ALA A 260 5.11 14.90 -18.06
C ALA A 260 6.62 14.66 -18.12
N TYR A 261 7.14 13.64 -17.43
CA TYR A 261 8.59 13.46 -17.23
C TYR A 261 9.06 12.08 -17.69
N GLY A 262 10.29 12.03 -18.21
CA GLY A 262 10.91 10.78 -18.69
C GLY A 262 11.76 10.08 -17.63
N ALA A 263 12.17 10.84 -16.62
CA ALA A 263 12.78 10.31 -15.42
C ALA A 263 12.43 11.16 -14.20
N ILE A 264 12.22 10.52 -13.06
CA ILE A 264 11.75 11.14 -11.82
C ILE A 264 12.72 10.76 -10.70
N VAL A 265 13.47 11.75 -10.21
CA VAL A 265 14.41 11.56 -9.11
C VAL A 265 13.73 11.95 -7.81
N VAL A 266 13.62 10.99 -6.88
CA VAL A 266 13.01 11.18 -5.57
C VAL A 266 14.03 10.93 -4.47
N GLU A 267 13.90 11.62 -3.36
CA GLU A 267 14.70 11.33 -2.17
C GLU A 267 14.35 9.97 -1.55
N ASP A 268 15.36 9.21 -1.10
CA ASP A 268 15.18 8.01 -0.28
C ASP A 268 15.02 8.35 1.21
N LEU A 269 14.01 9.17 1.51
CA LEU A 269 13.62 9.49 2.88
C LEU A 269 13.23 8.23 3.66
N ASN A 270 13.80 8.09 4.86
CA ASN A 270 13.31 7.18 5.87
C ASN A 270 12.01 7.76 6.48
N LEU A 271 10.87 7.36 5.93
CA LEU A 271 9.55 7.80 6.36
C LEU A 271 9.24 7.44 7.82
N GLN A 272 9.95 6.45 8.40
CA GLN A 272 9.70 5.99 9.76
C GLN A 272 10.08 7.05 10.81
N PHE A 273 11.15 7.81 10.56
CA PHE A 273 11.57 8.92 11.41
C PHE A 273 10.48 10.01 11.50
N MET A 274 9.86 10.38 10.37
CA MET A 274 8.78 11.37 10.35
C MET A 274 7.54 10.92 11.13
N LEU A 275 7.29 9.61 11.21
CA LEU A 275 6.16 9.03 11.93
C LEU A 275 6.40 8.93 13.45
N GLN A 276 7.66 8.84 13.88
CA GLN A 276 8.04 8.80 15.30
C GLN A 276 7.92 10.17 15.97
N ASN A 277 8.06 11.25 15.20
CA ASN A 277 7.89 12.61 15.70
C ASN A 277 6.41 12.92 15.97
N GLY A 278 5.98 12.89 17.24
CA GLY A 278 4.58 13.03 17.64
C GLY A 278 3.88 14.26 17.06
N HIS A 279 4.57 15.41 16.95
CA HIS A 279 4.04 16.66 16.39
C HIS A 279 3.79 16.61 14.88
N LEU A 280 4.63 15.87 14.13
CA LEU A 280 4.57 15.76 12.67
C LEU A 280 3.81 14.52 12.19
N SER A 281 3.72 13.49 13.03
CA SER A 281 3.13 12.19 12.73
C SER A 281 1.74 12.29 12.09
N ARG A 282 0.88 13.18 12.60
CA ARG A 282 -0.49 13.36 12.08
C ARG A 282 -0.49 13.91 10.66
N THR A 283 0.32 14.93 10.40
CA THR A 283 0.41 15.57 9.08
C THR A 283 1.11 14.65 8.09
N ALA A 284 2.20 14.00 8.50
CA ALA A 284 2.88 12.98 7.71
C ALA A 284 1.95 11.80 7.36
N HIS A 285 1.15 11.33 8.32
CA HIS A 285 0.11 10.33 8.05
C HIS A 285 -0.97 10.85 7.13
N ASP A 286 -1.33 12.14 7.16
CA ASP A 286 -2.34 12.68 6.26
C ASP A 286 -1.85 12.84 4.82
N ILE A 287 -0.58 13.19 4.65
CA ILE A 287 0.07 13.23 3.34
C ILE A 287 0.20 11.81 2.79
N GLY A 288 0.79 10.88 3.55
CA GLY A 288 0.91 9.49 3.15
C GLY A 288 1.91 9.25 2.01
N LEU A 289 3.13 9.79 2.13
CA LEU A 289 4.21 9.69 1.13
C LEU A 289 4.58 8.24 0.73
N GLY A 290 4.39 7.26 1.62
CA GLY A 290 4.57 5.85 1.26
C GLY A 290 3.63 5.40 0.14
N MET A 291 2.39 5.89 0.14
CA MET A 291 1.43 5.62 -0.94
C MET A 291 1.85 6.30 -2.24
N PHE A 292 2.41 7.52 -2.17
CA PHE A 292 2.96 8.20 -3.35
C PHE A 292 4.03 7.34 -4.02
N ARG A 293 5.03 6.86 -3.26
CA ARG A 293 6.10 6.00 -3.78
C ARG A 293 5.57 4.73 -4.43
N GLU A 294 4.70 4.00 -3.72
CA GLU A 294 4.08 2.78 -4.25
C GLU A 294 3.33 3.04 -5.57
N LEU A 295 2.59 4.15 -5.65
CA LEU A 295 1.82 4.51 -6.84
C LEU A 295 2.68 5.03 -7.99
N LEU A 296 3.78 5.73 -7.68
CA LEU A 296 4.72 6.24 -8.66
C LEU A 296 5.47 5.09 -9.32
N ASP A 297 6.02 4.17 -8.53
CA ASP A 297 6.85 3.06 -9.02
C ASP A 297 6.13 2.24 -10.10
N TYR A 298 4.90 1.78 -9.82
CA TYR A 298 4.21 0.91 -10.79
C TYR A 298 3.79 1.66 -12.06
N LYS A 299 3.40 2.94 -11.96
CA LYS A 299 3.01 3.75 -13.12
C LYS A 299 4.19 4.15 -13.96
N ALA A 300 5.34 4.38 -13.33
CA ALA A 300 6.55 4.73 -14.04
C ALA A 300 7.01 3.54 -14.89
N ILE A 301 6.98 2.32 -14.33
CA ILE A 301 7.22 1.08 -15.09
C ILE A 301 6.24 0.97 -16.27
N GLU A 302 4.94 1.20 -16.05
CA GLU A 302 3.92 1.17 -17.11
C GLU A 302 4.13 2.22 -18.21
N ALA A 303 4.73 3.37 -17.88
CA ALA A 303 4.91 4.51 -18.79
C ALA A 303 6.33 4.59 -19.39
N GLY A 304 7.22 3.65 -19.06
CA GLY A 304 8.62 3.69 -19.52
C GLY A 304 9.42 4.84 -18.89
N VAL A 305 8.98 5.28 -17.70
CA VAL A 305 9.60 6.37 -16.94
C VAL A 305 10.52 5.78 -15.89
N GLU A 306 11.73 6.32 -15.79
CA GLU A 306 12.72 5.87 -14.83
C GLU A 306 12.51 6.55 -13.46
N VAL A 307 12.47 5.79 -12.37
CA VAL A 307 12.41 6.35 -11.01
C VAL A 307 13.72 6.09 -10.28
N VAL A 308 14.43 7.16 -9.95
CA VAL A 308 15.72 7.09 -9.25
C VAL A 308 15.56 7.57 -7.82
N ARG A 309 16.14 6.80 -6.89
CA ARG A 309 16.17 7.14 -5.47
C ARG A 309 17.56 7.63 -5.11
N VAL A 310 17.64 8.82 -4.51
CA VAL A 310 18.93 9.41 -4.10
C VAL A 310 18.96 9.66 -2.59
N ASN A 311 20.16 9.60 -2.01
CA ASN A 311 20.35 9.93 -0.61
C ASN A 311 20.12 11.45 -0.38
N PRO A 312 19.20 11.86 0.52
CA PRO A 312 18.83 13.26 0.71
C PRO A 312 19.84 14.10 1.52
N HIS A 313 21.04 13.60 1.79
CA HIS A 313 21.97 14.29 2.69
C HIS A 313 22.33 15.71 2.20
N ASN A 314 22.04 16.72 3.02
CA ASN A 314 22.28 18.16 2.79
C ASN A 314 21.57 18.82 1.59
N THR A 315 20.63 18.14 0.92
CA THR A 315 19.91 18.68 -0.25
C THR A 315 19.20 20.01 0.03
N SER A 316 18.63 20.18 1.23
CA SER A 316 17.90 21.39 1.61
C SER A 316 18.76 22.57 2.09
N GLN A 317 20.07 22.34 2.33
CA GLN A 317 21.01 23.37 2.81
C GLN A 317 21.90 23.89 1.68
N MET A 318 22.26 23.03 0.73
CA MET A 318 23.09 23.39 -0.41
C MET A 318 22.37 24.33 -1.39
N CYS A 319 23.09 25.30 -1.94
CA CYS A 319 22.61 26.10 -3.05
C CYS A 319 22.68 25.32 -4.36
N SER A 320 21.56 25.24 -5.09
CA SER A 320 21.51 24.57 -6.39
C SER A 320 22.26 25.31 -7.50
N GLY A 321 22.53 26.61 -7.33
CA GLY A 321 23.27 27.42 -8.31
C GLY A 321 24.78 27.30 -8.19
N CYS A 322 25.33 27.33 -6.97
CA CYS A 322 26.78 27.38 -6.74
C CYS A 322 27.34 26.24 -5.86
N GLY A 323 26.49 25.42 -5.26
CA GLY A 323 26.90 24.31 -4.38
C GLY A 323 27.23 24.72 -2.94
N GLU A 324 27.32 26.02 -2.63
CA GLU A 324 27.63 26.52 -1.29
C GLU A 324 26.61 26.04 -0.25
N VAL A 325 27.08 25.66 0.94
CA VAL A 325 26.20 25.29 2.04
C VAL A 325 25.69 26.56 2.67
N VAL A 326 24.37 26.73 2.69
CA VAL A 326 23.71 27.90 3.29
C VAL A 326 22.89 27.43 4.49
N PRO A 327 23.48 27.34 5.70
CA PRO A 327 22.79 26.89 6.90
C PRO A 327 21.51 27.70 7.14
N LYS A 328 20.37 27.01 7.26
CA LYS A 328 19.07 27.63 7.50
C LYS A 328 18.15 26.75 8.33
N ASP A 329 17.33 27.40 9.14
CA ASP A 329 16.31 26.74 9.96
C ASP A 329 15.13 26.24 9.13
N LEU A 330 14.38 25.26 9.69
CA LEU A 330 13.17 24.73 9.06
C LEU A 330 12.08 25.78 8.75
N ARG A 331 12.10 26.91 9.48
CA ARG A 331 11.14 28.01 9.30
C ARG A 331 11.44 28.87 8.07
N VAL A 332 12.68 28.87 7.60
CA VAL A 332 13.08 29.61 6.40
C VAL A 332 12.51 28.91 5.18
N ARG A 333 11.71 29.64 4.38
CA ARG A 333 11.02 29.12 3.20
C ARG A 333 11.60 29.59 1.88
N VAL A 334 12.32 30.70 1.89
CA VAL A 334 13.01 31.22 0.72
C VAL A 334 14.50 30.91 0.89
N HIS A 335 15.07 30.23 -0.08
CA HIS A 335 16.52 30.09 -0.20
C HIS A 335 17.08 31.35 -0.83
N VAL A 336 17.91 32.07 -0.10
CA VAL A 336 18.72 33.18 -0.63
C VAL A 336 20.18 32.79 -0.45
N CYS A 337 20.91 32.67 -1.56
CA CYS A 337 22.32 32.31 -1.52
C CYS A 337 23.20 33.57 -1.41
N PRO A 338 24.03 33.72 -0.35
CA PRO A 338 24.93 34.85 -0.22
C PRO A 338 26.11 34.81 -1.21
N CYS A 339 26.46 33.64 -1.74
CA CYS A 339 27.58 33.46 -2.66
C CYS A 339 27.23 33.84 -4.10
N CYS A 340 26.08 33.38 -4.61
CA CYS A 340 25.69 33.58 -6.02
C CYS A 340 24.40 34.40 -6.23
N GLY A 341 23.74 34.86 -5.17
CA GLY A 341 22.52 35.66 -5.25
C GLY A 341 21.24 34.88 -5.62
N LEU A 342 21.33 33.56 -5.85
CA LEU A 342 20.17 32.73 -6.19
C LEU A 342 19.06 32.87 -5.14
N THR A 343 17.86 33.20 -5.60
CA THR A 343 16.66 33.33 -4.77
C THR A 343 15.56 32.41 -5.29
N LEU A 344 15.20 31.38 -4.52
CA LEU A 344 14.18 30.39 -4.87
C LEU A 344 13.36 29.99 -3.65
N ASP A 345 12.22 29.34 -3.87
CA ASP A 345 11.59 28.55 -2.81
C ASP A 345 12.57 27.46 -2.33
N ARG A 346 12.62 27.23 -1.01
CA ARG A 346 13.57 26.30 -0.38
C ARG A 346 13.35 24.87 -0.85
N ASP A 347 12.09 24.44 -0.96
CA ASP A 347 11.74 23.06 -1.31
C ASP A 347 12.01 22.87 -2.84
N VAL A 348 11.83 23.91 -3.66
CA VAL A 348 12.27 23.92 -5.08
C VAL A 348 13.79 23.84 -5.22
N ASN A 349 14.55 24.62 -4.44
CA ASN A 349 16.01 24.52 -4.44
C ASN A 349 16.49 23.11 -4.03
N ALA A 350 15.84 22.50 -3.03
CA ALA A 350 16.12 21.12 -2.65
C ALA A 350 15.83 20.14 -3.80
N ALA A 351 14.69 20.30 -4.49
CA ALA A 351 14.34 19.49 -5.65
C ALA A 351 15.36 19.62 -6.81
N CYS A 352 15.91 20.81 -7.05
CA CYS A 352 17.01 21.02 -8.00
C CYS A 352 18.27 20.24 -7.59
N ASN A 353 18.64 20.25 -6.31
CA ASN A 353 19.76 19.46 -5.80
C ASN A 353 19.52 17.95 -5.94
N VAL A 354 18.29 17.49 -5.68
CA VAL A 354 17.87 16.10 -5.87
C VAL A 354 18.04 15.68 -7.34
N LEU A 355 17.59 16.51 -8.28
CA LEU A 355 17.80 16.25 -9.70
C LEU A 355 19.29 16.17 -10.06
N ALA A 356 20.11 17.09 -9.53
CA ALA A 356 21.54 17.10 -9.77
C ALA A 356 22.22 15.82 -9.26
N LEU A 357 21.83 15.31 -8.09
CA LEU A 357 22.31 14.02 -7.56
C LEU A 357 21.88 12.85 -8.45
N GLY A 358 20.63 12.83 -8.90
CA GLY A 358 20.14 11.80 -9.82
C GLY A 358 20.89 11.81 -11.14
N ARG A 359 21.17 12.99 -11.70
CA ARG A 359 21.98 13.14 -12.91
C ARG A 359 23.40 12.63 -12.74
N ARG A 360 24.02 12.81 -11.57
CA ARG A 360 25.35 12.23 -11.29
C ARG A 360 25.31 10.70 -11.22
N ALA A 361 24.21 10.12 -10.75
CA ALA A 361 24.01 8.68 -10.78
C ALA A 361 23.71 8.16 -12.21
N TRP A 362 23.11 9.00 -13.08
CA TRP A 362 22.86 8.68 -14.49
C TRP A 362 24.04 8.92 -15.42
N ALA A 363 24.93 9.84 -15.06
CA ALA A 363 26.14 10.06 -15.83
C ALA A 363 26.80 8.70 -15.98
N PRO A 364 27.10 8.24 -17.22
CA PRO A 364 27.84 7.02 -17.38
C PRO A 364 29.09 7.20 -16.53
N THR A 365 29.29 6.32 -15.54
CA THR A 365 30.66 5.96 -15.19
C THR A 365 31.25 5.60 -16.53
N TRP A 366 32.05 6.51 -17.11
CA TRP A 366 32.79 6.21 -18.33
C TRP A 366 33.31 4.79 -18.14
N PRO A 367 33.21 3.88 -19.13
CA PRO A 367 34.23 2.86 -19.16
C PRO A 367 35.50 3.67 -19.07
N VAL A 368 36.29 3.46 -18.02
CA VAL A 368 37.72 3.74 -18.13
C VAL A 368 38.06 2.96 -19.38
N ALA A 369 38.17 3.66 -20.51
CA ALA A 369 38.68 3.06 -21.71
C ALA A 369 39.95 2.40 -21.22
N ALA A 370 40.05 1.08 -21.33
CA ALA A 370 41.31 0.43 -21.11
C ALA A 370 42.30 1.28 -21.91
N SER A 371 43.30 1.83 -21.22
CA SER A 371 44.44 2.46 -21.85
C SER A 371 45.11 1.33 -22.62
N VAL A 372 44.60 1.03 -23.81
CA VAL A 372 45.21 0.10 -24.74
C VAL A 372 46.37 0.87 -25.30
N ALA A 373 47.58 0.50 -24.89
CA ALA A 373 48.78 0.94 -25.58
C ALA A 373 48.63 0.56 -27.05
N GLN A 374 48.71 1.55 -27.95
CA GLN A 374 48.85 1.27 -29.37
C GLN A 374 50.27 0.76 -29.57
N GLU A 375 50.43 -0.55 -29.74
CA GLU A 375 51.68 -1.10 -30.26
C GLU A 375 51.80 -0.73 -31.73
N ALA A 376 52.98 -0.22 -32.11
CA ALA A 376 53.28 0.13 -33.50
C ALA A 376 53.30 -1.14 -34.36
N PRO A 377 52.82 -1.07 -35.61
CA PRO A 377 52.86 -2.21 -36.52
C PRO A 377 54.32 -2.65 -36.77
N PRO A 378 54.57 -3.97 -36.89
CA PRO A 378 55.90 -4.48 -37.18
C PRO A 378 56.36 -3.99 -38.57
N LEU A 379 57.63 -3.58 -38.65
CA LEU A 379 58.33 -3.18 -39.87
C LEU A 379 58.48 -4.33 -40.86
#